data_AF-A0A127JSQ0-F1
#
_entry.id   AF-A0A127JSQ0-F1
#
_cell.length_a   1.000
_cell.length_b   1.000
_cell.length_c   1.000
_cell.angle_alpha   90.00
_cell.angle_beta   90.00
_cell.angle_gamma   90.00
#
_symmetry.space_group_name_H-M   'P 1'
#
loop_
_entity.id
_entity.type
_entity.pdbx_description
1 polymer ?
#
loop_
_entity_poly.entity_id
_entity_poly.type
_entity_poly.pdbx_seq_one_letter_code
_entity_poly.pdbx_strand_id
1 'polypeptide(L)'
;MAAHQYRSSTTEDDVTRENVRAMRRLEAAMARHSGMADRMAAAIARFCGSMSFVWLHVAAFAAWIAWNTLPSFAHFDPYPFTFLTLVVSLEAIFLSTFILISQNYDMRVSERRNQLDLQINLLSEQENTKILQILERIAQKVGAHVSDDPQIRALEEATRPEALARQIEEAYGDRPQRRPAVGHRREPS
;
A
#
# COMPACT_ATOMS: atom_id res chain seq x y z
N MET A 1 27.46 -33.92 -25.48
CA MET A 1 26.21 -33.74 -24.73
C MET A 1 26.50 -33.95 -23.25
N ALA A 2 26.88 -32.88 -22.53
CA ALA A 2 26.96 -32.80 -21.07
C ALA A 2 27.32 -31.37 -20.65
N ALA A 3 26.78 -30.93 -19.51
CA ALA A 3 27.09 -29.72 -18.73
C ALA A 3 26.52 -28.38 -19.22
N HIS A 4 25.19 -28.26 -19.22
CA HIS A 4 24.47 -26.96 -19.20
C HIS A 4 23.95 -26.60 -17.80
N GLN A 5 24.71 -26.95 -16.75
CA GLN A 5 24.33 -26.74 -15.35
C GLN A 5 25.49 -26.06 -14.60
N TYR A 6 25.40 -24.74 -14.33
CA TYR A 6 25.94 -24.17 -13.08
C TYR A 6 25.52 -22.72 -12.70
N ARG A 7 24.93 -21.86 -13.54
CA ARG A 7 24.87 -20.40 -13.20
C ARG A 7 23.47 -19.78 -13.07
N SER A 8 22.73 -20.09 -12.00
CA SER A 8 21.51 -19.31 -11.67
C SER A 8 21.24 -19.05 -10.20
N SER A 9 21.80 -19.79 -9.22
CA SER A 9 21.49 -19.54 -7.80
C SER A 9 22.22 -18.35 -7.17
N THR A 10 23.43 -18.00 -7.63
CA THR A 10 24.21 -16.91 -7.02
C THR A 10 23.77 -15.52 -7.48
N THR A 11 23.27 -15.38 -8.71
CA THR A 11 22.92 -14.08 -9.29
C THR A 11 21.57 -13.56 -8.80
N GLU A 12 20.56 -14.44 -8.66
CA GLU A 12 19.25 -14.04 -8.15
C GLU A 12 19.29 -13.65 -6.67
N ASP A 13 20.03 -14.42 -5.85
CA ASP A 13 20.23 -14.13 -4.43
C ASP A 13 21.01 -12.81 -4.21
N ASP A 14 21.99 -12.50 -5.08
CA ASP A 14 22.80 -11.29 -4.96
C ASP A 14 22.01 -10.04 -5.38
N VAL A 15 21.26 -10.12 -6.48
CA VAL A 15 20.36 -9.04 -6.94
C VAL A 15 19.26 -8.78 -5.92
N THR A 16 18.66 -9.84 -5.35
CA THR A 16 17.63 -9.69 -4.30
C THR A 16 18.21 -9.05 -3.04
N ARG A 17 19.40 -9.46 -2.61
CA ARG A 17 20.08 -8.85 -1.45
C ARG A 17 20.49 -7.41 -1.70
N GLU A 18 20.92 -7.08 -2.91
CA GLU A 18 21.26 -5.71 -3.31
C GLU A 18 20.03 -4.81 -3.31
N ASN A 19 18.91 -5.27 -3.89
CA ASN A 19 17.63 -4.57 -3.87
C ASN A 19 17.14 -4.32 -2.44
N VAL A 20 17.19 -5.34 -1.56
CA VAL A 20 16.81 -5.20 -0.14
C VAL A 20 17.70 -4.18 0.57
N ARG A 21 19.01 -4.15 0.28
CA ARG A 21 19.94 -3.16 0.85
C ARG A 21 19.68 -1.75 0.31
N ALA A 22 19.34 -1.61 -0.96
CA ALA A 22 18.97 -0.34 -1.58
C ALA A 22 17.68 0.22 -0.96
N MET A 23 16.64 -0.61 -0.81
CA MET A 23 15.41 -0.25 -0.10
C MET A 23 15.69 0.22 1.34
N ARG A 24 16.47 -0.55 2.11
CA ARG A 24 16.83 -0.15 3.49
C ARG A 24 17.61 1.15 3.56
N ARG A 25 18.46 1.45 2.58
CA ARG A 25 19.20 2.72 2.52
C ARG A 25 18.27 3.90 2.23
N LEU A 26 17.30 3.72 1.33
CA LEU A 26 16.27 4.73 1.05
C LEU A 26 15.39 4.97 2.30
N GLU A 27 14.95 3.91 2.97
CA GLU A 27 14.19 4.01 4.22
C GLU A 27 14.99 4.72 5.32
N ALA A 28 16.28 4.39 5.48
CA ALA A 28 17.15 5.02 6.46
C ALA A 28 17.39 6.51 6.15
N ALA A 29 17.52 6.88 4.87
CA ALA A 29 17.64 8.27 4.44
C ALA A 29 16.36 9.06 4.74
N MET A 30 15.19 8.46 4.50
CA MET A 30 13.90 9.05 4.85
C MET A 30 13.73 9.19 6.37
N ALA A 31 14.12 8.18 7.15
CA ALA A 31 14.03 8.19 8.61
C ALA A 31 14.93 9.27 9.24
N ARG A 32 16.08 9.59 8.65
CA ARG A 32 16.99 10.65 9.14
C ARG A 32 16.38 12.04 9.09
N HIS A 33 15.34 12.26 8.27
CA HIS A 33 14.64 13.52 8.16
C HIS A 33 13.37 13.62 9.03
N SER A 34 13.02 12.56 9.76
CA SER A 34 11.84 12.53 10.61
C SER A 34 12.10 13.24 11.95
N GLY A 35 11.34 14.31 12.21
CA GLY A 35 11.40 15.04 13.47
C GLY A 35 10.88 14.21 14.66
N MET A 36 11.01 14.75 15.87
CA MET A 36 10.55 14.06 17.09
C MET A 36 9.03 13.76 17.05
N ALA A 37 8.25 14.64 16.41
CA ALA A 37 6.82 14.44 16.15
C ALA A 37 6.52 13.27 15.22
N ASP A 38 7.31 13.10 14.14
CA ASP A 38 7.14 11.99 13.19
C ASP A 38 7.47 10.64 13.83
N ARG A 39 8.50 10.59 14.69
CA ARG A 39 8.81 9.38 15.47
C ARG A 39 7.66 9.00 16.40
N MET A 40 7.03 9.99 17.03
CA MET A 40 5.89 9.76 17.91
C MET A 40 4.65 9.34 17.12
N ALA A 41 4.38 9.97 15.97
CA ALA A 41 3.31 9.57 15.06
C ALA A 41 3.49 8.14 14.55
N ALA A 42 4.72 7.75 14.16
CA ALA A 42 5.02 6.38 13.74
C ALA A 42 4.84 5.35 14.86
N ALA A 43 5.19 5.71 16.11
CA ALA A 43 4.97 4.84 17.27
C ALA A 43 3.47 4.67 17.55
N ILE A 44 2.70 5.77 17.51
CA ILE A 44 1.24 5.75 17.67
C ILE A 44 0.60 4.94 16.55
N ALA A 45 1.04 5.11 15.29
CA ALA A 45 0.50 4.36 14.16
C ALA A 45 0.68 2.86 14.30
N ARG A 46 1.88 2.42 14.69
CA ARG A 46 2.17 1.00 14.96
C ARG A 46 1.37 0.47 16.14
N PHE A 47 1.12 1.31 17.14
CA PHE A 47 0.37 0.92 18.33
C PHE A 47 -1.14 0.81 18.06
N CYS A 48 -1.73 1.80 17.39
CA CYS A 48 -3.14 1.81 16.98
C CYS A 48 -3.45 0.75 15.92
N GLY A 49 -2.49 0.42 15.04
CA GLY A 49 -2.63 -0.66 14.06
C GLY A 49 -2.47 -2.07 14.64
N SER A 50 -2.07 -2.21 15.92
CA SER A 50 -1.85 -3.51 16.55
C SER A 50 -3.11 -4.05 17.20
N MET A 51 -3.48 -5.29 16.88
CA MET A 51 -4.60 -6.01 17.51
C MET A 51 -4.43 -6.16 19.02
N SER A 52 -3.19 -6.10 19.53
CA SER A 52 -2.88 -6.20 20.96
C SER A 52 -3.51 -5.07 21.79
N PHE A 53 -3.68 -3.87 21.22
CA PHE A 53 -4.26 -2.73 21.91
C PHE A 53 -5.73 -2.97 22.28
N VAL A 54 -6.49 -3.54 21.33
CA VAL A 54 -7.91 -3.88 21.53
C VAL A 54 -8.07 -4.93 22.63
N TRP A 55 -7.25 -5.99 22.59
CA TRP A 55 -7.29 -7.04 23.61
C TRP A 55 -6.96 -6.52 25.01
N LEU A 56 -6.00 -5.59 25.14
CA LEU A 56 -5.70 -4.94 26.41
C LEU A 56 -6.91 -4.19 26.98
N HIS A 57 -7.64 -3.45 26.15
CA HIS A 57 -8.83 -2.71 26.59
C HIS A 57 -9.96 -3.65 26.99
N VAL A 58 -10.21 -4.67 26.17
CA VAL A 58 -11.22 -5.70 26.48
C VAL A 58 -10.89 -6.38 27.81
N ALA A 59 -9.63 -6.75 28.04
CA ALA A 59 -9.20 -7.34 29.30
C ALA A 59 -9.32 -6.36 30.48
N ALA A 60 -8.96 -5.09 30.29
CA ALA A 60 -9.07 -4.07 31.32
C ALA A 60 -10.53 -3.81 31.72
N PHE A 61 -11.44 -3.66 30.75
CA PHE A 61 -12.87 -3.50 31.03
C PHE A 61 -13.48 -4.75 31.66
N ALA A 62 -13.14 -5.94 31.17
CA ALA A 62 -13.59 -7.20 31.78
C ALA A 62 -13.10 -7.33 33.23
N ALA A 63 -11.85 -6.97 33.51
CA ALA A 63 -11.28 -6.97 34.85
C ALA A 63 -11.99 -5.96 35.77
N TRP A 64 -12.30 -4.76 35.27
CA TRP A 64 -13.03 -3.74 36.02
C TRP A 64 -14.45 -4.20 36.38
N ILE A 65 -15.17 -4.76 35.40
CA ILE A 65 -16.51 -5.32 35.61
C ILE A 65 -16.44 -6.47 36.61
N ALA A 66 -15.46 -7.39 36.48
CA ALA A 66 -15.28 -8.49 37.43
C ALA A 66 -14.99 -7.99 38.85
N TRP A 67 -14.09 -7.01 39.00
CA TRP A 67 -13.77 -6.42 40.30
C TRP A 67 -15.00 -5.81 40.98
N ASN A 68 -15.84 -5.13 40.21
CA ASN A 68 -17.00 -4.42 40.74
C ASN A 68 -18.29 -5.28 40.81
N THR A 69 -18.27 -6.52 40.31
CA THR A 69 -19.38 -7.49 40.45
C THR A 69 -19.10 -8.55 41.51
N LEU A 70 -17.85 -8.69 41.96
CA LEU A 70 -17.48 -9.63 43.01
C LEU A 70 -17.92 -9.09 44.39
N PRO A 71 -18.74 -9.85 45.15
CA PRO A 71 -19.29 -9.41 46.44
C PRO A 71 -18.25 -9.29 47.57
N SER A 72 -17.00 -9.66 47.30
CA SER A 72 -15.89 -9.62 48.26
C SER A 72 -15.17 -8.26 48.33
N PHE A 73 -15.41 -7.35 47.37
CA PHE A 73 -14.79 -6.02 47.33
C PHE A 73 -15.82 -4.92 47.48
N ALA A 74 -15.42 -3.77 48.05
CA ALA A 74 -16.29 -2.61 48.11
C ALA A 74 -16.66 -2.17 46.68
N HIS A 75 -17.96 -2.04 46.40
CA HIS A 75 -18.47 -1.62 45.10
C HIS A 75 -18.09 -0.15 44.85
N PHE A 76 -16.95 0.07 44.22
CA PHE A 76 -16.39 1.39 43.97
C PHE A 76 -17.16 2.16 42.89
N ASP A 77 -17.76 1.46 41.91
CA ASP A 77 -18.54 2.02 40.81
C ASP A 77 -19.85 1.24 40.58
N PRO A 78 -20.88 1.42 41.43
CA PRO A 78 -22.14 0.68 41.31
C PRO A 78 -22.78 0.82 39.93
N TYR A 79 -23.53 -0.19 39.50
CA TYR A 79 -24.32 -0.14 38.26
C TYR A 79 -25.14 1.18 38.25
N PRO A 80 -24.96 2.08 37.26
CA PRO A 80 -24.62 1.85 35.85
C PRO A 80 -23.14 2.10 35.42
N PHE A 81 -22.15 2.03 36.33
CA PHE A 81 -20.72 2.26 36.03
C PHE A 81 -20.41 3.66 35.47
N THR A 82 -20.81 4.70 36.21
CA THR A 82 -20.66 6.09 35.77
C THR A 82 -19.20 6.49 35.59
N PHE A 83 -18.30 6.03 36.46
CA PHE A 83 -16.87 6.36 36.37
C PHE A 83 -16.22 5.69 35.17
N LEU A 84 -16.48 4.40 34.94
CA LEU A 84 -15.98 3.70 33.76
C LEU A 84 -16.45 4.39 32.48
N THR A 85 -17.73 4.75 32.40
CA THR A 85 -18.29 5.43 31.22
C THR A 85 -17.60 6.78 30.97
N LEU A 86 -17.33 7.56 32.02
CA LEU A 86 -16.64 8.84 31.89
C LEU A 86 -15.21 8.65 31.38
N VAL A 87 -14.45 7.71 31.95
CA VAL A 87 -13.08 7.39 31.51
C VAL A 87 -13.07 6.90 30.06
N VAL A 88 -13.95 5.96 29.70
CA VAL A 88 -14.07 5.43 28.33
C VAL A 88 -14.41 6.53 27.33
N SER A 89 -15.31 7.46 27.68
CA SER A 89 -15.68 8.56 26.78
C SER A 89 -14.50 9.51 26.51
N LEU A 90 -13.70 9.81 27.55
CA LEU A 90 -12.50 10.62 27.42
C LEU A 90 -11.42 9.89 26.61
N GLU A 91 -11.21 8.61 26.92
CA GLU A 91 -10.28 7.73 26.21
C GLU A 91 -10.62 7.63 24.71
N ALA A 92 -11.90 7.53 24.36
CA ALA A 92 -12.35 7.49 22.97
C ALA A 92 -11.99 8.76 22.17
N ILE A 93 -12.01 9.94 22.82
CA ILE A 93 -11.59 11.21 22.19
C ILE A 93 -10.09 11.18 21.91
N PHE A 94 -9.28 10.75 22.89
CA PHE A 94 -7.84 10.58 22.71
C PHE A 94 -7.53 9.57 21.61
N LEU A 95 -8.23 8.43 21.60
CA LEU A 95 -8.06 7.41 20.58
C LEU A 95 -8.38 7.92 19.19
N SER A 96 -9.51 8.61 19.02
CA SER A 96 -9.87 9.20 17.73
C SER A 96 -8.83 10.22 17.26
N THR A 97 -8.29 11.02 18.18
CA THR A 97 -7.24 12.00 17.88
C THR A 97 -5.93 11.32 17.48
N PHE A 98 -5.52 10.27 18.19
CA PHE A 98 -4.33 9.48 17.87
C PHE A 98 -4.47 8.74 16.55
N ILE A 99 -5.65 8.17 16.27
CA ILE A 99 -5.98 7.56 14.99
C ILE A 99 -5.89 8.61 13.88
N LEU A 100 -6.45 9.82 14.06
CA LEU A 100 -6.38 10.89 13.06
C LEU A 100 -4.93 11.33 12.78
N ILE A 101 -4.12 11.47 13.83
CA ILE A 101 -2.70 11.81 13.69
C ILE A 101 -1.95 10.70 12.95
N SER A 102 -2.18 9.43 13.31
CA SER A 102 -1.62 8.27 12.62
C SER A 102 -2.01 8.25 11.14
N GLN A 103 -3.30 8.43 10.84
CA GLN A 103 -3.82 8.44 9.48
C GLN A 103 -3.22 9.58 8.65
N ASN A 104 -3.14 10.79 9.22
CA ASN A 104 -2.51 11.93 8.55
C ASN A 104 -1.01 11.70 8.30
N TYR A 105 -0.30 11.05 9.24
CA TYR A 105 1.10 10.66 9.04
C TYR A 105 1.26 9.62 7.93
N ASP A 106 0.50 8.53 7.97
CA ASP A 106 0.55 7.47 6.96
C ASP A 106 0.16 8.00 5.57
N MET A 107 -0.83 8.88 5.49
CA MET A 107 -1.23 9.55 4.25
C MET A 107 -0.10 10.41 3.68
N ARG A 108 0.61 11.19 4.51
CA ARG A 108 1.76 12.00 4.08
C ARG A 108 2.91 11.13 3.59
N VAL A 109 3.20 10.02 4.27
CA VAL A 109 4.23 9.06 3.86
C VAL A 109 3.85 8.39 2.55
N SER A 110 2.59 7.96 2.42
CA SER A 110 2.06 7.34 1.21
C SER A 110 2.12 8.28 0.01
N GLU A 111 1.74 9.55 0.18
CA GLU A 111 1.79 10.56 -0.87
C GLU A 111 3.23 10.80 -1.34
N ARG A 112 4.18 10.91 -0.41
CA ARG A 112 5.60 11.05 -0.75
C ARG A 112 6.13 9.86 -1.55
N ARG A 113 5.74 8.63 -1.16
CA ARG A 113 6.12 7.40 -1.89
C ARG A 113 5.53 7.40 -3.30
N ASN A 114 4.24 7.70 -3.43
CA ASN A 114 3.56 7.79 -4.72
C ASN A 114 4.23 8.80 -5.66
N GLN A 115 4.60 9.98 -5.15
CA GLN A 115 5.33 10.99 -5.93
C GLN A 115 6.71 10.52 -6.38
N LEU A 116 7.44 9.76 -5.55
CA LEU A 116 8.74 9.19 -5.93
C LEU A 116 8.57 8.10 -6.98
N ASP A 117 7.60 7.21 -6.80
CA ASP A 117 7.30 6.11 -7.72
C ASP A 117 6.91 6.66 -9.10
N LEU A 118 6.06 7.70 -9.14
CA LEU A 118 5.69 8.38 -10.38
C LEU A 118 6.92 8.98 -11.09
N GLN A 119 7.81 9.65 -10.35
CA GLN A 119 9.03 10.23 -10.92
C GLN A 119 9.97 9.16 -11.48
N ILE A 120 10.17 8.06 -10.76
CA ILE A 120 11.00 6.94 -11.21
C ILE A 120 10.38 6.32 -12.48
N ASN A 121 9.06 6.18 -12.53
CA ASN A 121 8.36 5.63 -13.68
C ASN A 121 8.55 6.52 -14.92
N LEU A 122 8.32 7.83 -14.80
CA LEU A 122 8.52 8.79 -15.88
C LEU A 122 9.98 8.82 -16.36
N LEU A 123 10.95 8.76 -15.44
CA LEU A 123 12.36 8.70 -15.78
C LEU A 123 12.68 7.41 -16.56
N SER A 124 12.16 6.27 -16.09
CA SER A 124 12.35 4.97 -16.76
C SER A 124 11.74 4.96 -18.16
N GLU A 125 10.59 5.60 -18.35
CA GLU A 125 9.95 5.76 -19.66
C GLU A 125 10.80 6.63 -20.60
N GLN A 126 11.35 7.73 -20.10
CA GLN A 126 12.27 8.58 -20.87
C GLN A 126 13.56 7.84 -21.24
N GLU A 127 14.13 7.07 -20.32
CA GLU A 127 15.32 6.26 -20.58
C GLU A 127 15.04 5.17 -21.63
N ASN A 128 13.92 4.44 -21.50
CA ASN A 128 13.50 3.47 -22.52
C ASN A 128 13.31 4.11 -23.90
N THR A 129 12.67 5.28 -23.96
CA THR A 129 12.50 6.02 -25.22
C THR A 129 13.84 6.41 -25.83
N LYS A 130 14.78 6.91 -25.01
CA LYS A 130 16.14 7.23 -25.49
C LYS A 130 16.90 6.00 -25.96
N ILE A 131 16.75 4.87 -25.27
CA ILE A 131 17.36 3.61 -25.67
C ILE A 131 16.79 3.17 -27.01
N LEU A 132 15.47 3.19 -27.21
CA LEU A 132 14.84 2.89 -28.49
C LEU A 132 15.35 3.80 -29.61
N GLN A 133 15.45 5.11 -29.38
CA GLN A 133 16.00 6.06 -30.35
C GLN A 133 17.47 5.77 -30.70
N ILE A 134 18.28 5.39 -29.72
CA ILE A 134 19.68 5.02 -29.94
C ILE A 134 19.76 3.71 -30.73
N LEU A 135 18.96 2.71 -30.36
CA LEU A 135 18.87 1.43 -31.07
C LEU A 135 18.43 1.63 -32.52
N GLU A 136 17.43 2.49 -32.77
CA GLU A 136 16.99 2.85 -34.12
C GLU A 136 18.12 3.50 -34.93
N ARG A 137 18.85 4.46 -34.34
CA ARG A 137 20.01 5.09 -34.99
C ARG A 137 21.12 4.09 -35.28
N ILE A 138 21.37 3.12 -34.39
CA ILE A 138 22.35 2.05 -34.59
C ILE A 138 21.88 1.12 -35.73
N ALA A 139 20.62 0.70 -35.71
CA ALA A 139 20.03 -0.14 -36.75
C ALA A 139 20.15 0.50 -38.14
N GLN A 140 19.79 1.79 -38.26
CA GLN A 140 19.96 2.57 -39.50
C GLN A 140 21.44 2.61 -39.95
N LYS A 141 22.38 2.84 -39.02
CA LYS A 141 23.81 2.94 -39.33
C LYS A 141 24.45 1.59 -39.72
N VAL A 142 23.94 0.49 -39.18
CA VAL A 142 24.38 -0.89 -39.50
C VAL A 142 23.72 -1.41 -40.79
N GLY A 143 22.80 -0.63 -41.40
CA GLY A 143 22.08 -1.03 -42.61
C GLY A 143 21.01 -2.10 -42.36
N ALA A 144 20.70 -2.37 -41.09
CA ALA A 144 19.58 -3.20 -40.70
C ALA A 144 18.29 -2.40 -40.93
N HIS A 145 17.61 -2.63 -42.04
CA HIS A 145 16.23 -2.17 -42.21
C HIS A 145 15.34 -2.93 -41.22
N VAL A 146 15.25 -2.42 -39.99
CA VAL A 146 14.28 -2.89 -38.97
C VAL A 146 12.84 -2.53 -39.37
N SER A 147 12.68 -1.71 -40.42
CA SER A 147 11.39 -1.27 -40.98
C SER A 147 10.46 -2.37 -41.52
N ASP A 148 10.97 -3.59 -41.73
CA ASP A 148 10.18 -4.73 -42.22
C ASP A 148 9.84 -5.76 -41.13
N ASP A 149 10.24 -5.58 -39.88
CA ASP A 149 9.93 -6.54 -38.81
C ASP A 149 8.49 -6.31 -38.29
N PRO A 150 7.55 -7.26 -38.50
CA PRO A 150 6.14 -7.10 -38.10
C PRO A 150 5.96 -6.86 -36.60
N GLN A 151 6.92 -7.33 -35.79
CA GLN A 151 6.86 -7.23 -34.33
C GLN A 151 7.14 -5.81 -33.82
N ILE A 152 8.04 -5.08 -34.49
CA ILE A 152 8.37 -3.68 -34.15
C ILE A 152 7.21 -2.76 -34.52
N ARG A 153 6.54 -2.99 -35.66
CA ARG A 153 5.32 -2.26 -36.03
C ARG A 153 4.19 -2.49 -35.02
N ALA A 154 4.00 -3.74 -34.58
CA ALA A 154 2.97 -4.07 -33.59
C ALA A 154 3.23 -3.40 -32.21
N LEU A 155 4.50 -3.28 -31.79
CA LEU A 155 4.89 -2.55 -30.58
C LEU A 155 4.71 -1.03 -30.72
N GLU A 156 5.04 -0.46 -31.89
CA GLU A 156 4.81 0.96 -32.19
C GLU A 156 3.31 1.30 -32.20
N GLU A 157 2.47 0.43 -32.79
CA GLU A 157 1.01 0.58 -32.81
C GLU A 157 0.39 0.46 -31.41
N ALA A 158 0.86 -0.47 -30.58
CA ALA A 158 0.39 -0.66 -29.22
C ALA A 158 0.76 0.50 -28.28
N THR A 159 1.79 1.28 -28.62
CA THR A 159 2.25 2.43 -27.82
C THR A 159 1.59 3.75 -28.27
N ARG A 160 0.82 3.76 -29.37
CA ARG A 160 0.12 4.97 -29.85
C ARG A 160 -0.99 5.39 -28.88
N PRO A 161 -1.09 6.67 -28.51
CA PRO A 161 -2.09 7.17 -27.56
C PRO A 161 -3.53 6.85 -27.97
N GLU A 162 -3.85 6.82 -29.27
CA GLU A 162 -5.20 6.54 -29.76
C GLU A 162 -5.58 5.05 -29.69
N ALA A 163 -4.59 4.15 -29.71
CA ALA A 163 -4.80 2.72 -29.53
C ALA A 163 -4.96 2.40 -28.04
N LEU A 164 -4.11 2.97 -27.19
CA LEU A 164 -4.23 2.87 -25.73
C LEU A 164 -5.57 3.41 -25.22
N ALA A 165 -6.02 4.58 -25.72
CA ALA A 165 -7.32 5.14 -25.35
C ALA A 165 -8.49 4.23 -25.72
N ARG A 166 -8.48 3.66 -26.93
CA ARG A 166 -9.50 2.69 -27.38
C ARG A 166 -9.49 1.40 -26.56
N GLN A 167 -8.31 0.88 -26.23
CA GLN A 167 -8.16 -0.35 -25.47
C GLN A 167 -8.64 -0.17 -24.01
N ILE A 168 -8.41 1.01 -23.42
CA ILE A 168 -8.95 1.39 -22.12
C ILE A 168 -10.48 1.49 -22.19
N GLU A 169 -11.03 2.09 -23.26
CA GLU A 169 -12.48 2.24 -23.45
C GLU A 169 -13.19 0.90 -23.70
N GLU A 170 -12.60 -0.03 -24.46
CA GLU A 170 -13.12 -1.40 -24.62
C GLU A 170 -13.06 -2.19 -23.30
N ALA A 171 -11.93 -2.12 -22.58
CA ALA A 171 -11.78 -2.82 -21.30
C ALA A 171 -12.71 -2.26 -20.20
N TYR A 172 -13.07 -0.98 -20.27
CA TYR A 172 -14.07 -0.37 -19.37
C TYR A 172 -15.51 -0.53 -19.86
N GLY A 173 -15.73 -0.55 -21.17
CA GLY A 173 -17.04 -0.69 -21.81
C GLY A 173 -17.62 -2.10 -21.68
N ASP A 174 -16.76 -3.12 -21.58
CA ASP A 174 -17.16 -4.53 -21.46
C ASP A 174 -17.30 -5.00 -20.00
N ARG A 175 -17.30 -4.09 -19.02
CA ARG A 175 -17.82 -4.40 -17.68
C ARG A 175 -19.34 -4.21 -17.69
N PRO A 176 -20.16 -5.27 -17.87
CA PRO A 176 -21.59 -5.15 -17.64
C PRO A 176 -21.77 -4.64 -16.22
N GLN A 177 -22.43 -3.48 -16.09
CA GLN A 177 -22.95 -2.99 -14.83
C GLN A 177 -23.85 -4.08 -14.24
N ARG A 178 -23.27 -4.98 -13.43
CA ARG A 178 -24.03 -5.84 -12.52
C ARG A 178 -24.63 -4.91 -11.48
N ARG A 179 -25.76 -4.30 -11.85
CA ARG A 179 -26.73 -3.79 -10.89
C ARG A 179 -26.99 -4.92 -9.90
N PRO A 180 -26.74 -4.75 -8.59
CA PRO A 180 -27.17 -5.74 -7.63
C PRO A 180 -28.69 -5.85 -7.77
N ALA A 181 -29.17 -7.02 -8.16
CA ALA A 181 -30.59 -7.31 -8.21
C ALA A 181 -31.13 -7.20 -6.79
N VAL A 182 -31.77 -6.07 -6.49
CA VAL A 182 -32.56 -5.89 -5.27
C VAL A 182 -33.71 -6.89 -5.40
N GLY A 183 -33.54 -8.05 -4.74
CA GLY A 183 -34.56 -9.07 -4.62
C GLY A 183 -35.74 -8.50 -3.85
N HIS A 184 -36.73 -7.98 -4.58
CA HIS A 184 -38.03 -7.65 -4.01
C HIS A 184 -38.72 -8.97 -3.68
N ARG A 185 -38.51 -9.44 -2.43
CA ARG A 185 -39.24 -10.56 -1.85
C ARG A 185 -40.71 -10.15 -1.80
N ARG A 186 -41.51 -10.66 -2.74
CA ARG A 186 -42.97 -10.67 -2.64
C ARG A 186 -43.33 -11.66 -1.54
N GLU A 187 -43.85 -11.16 -0.42
CA GLU A 187 -44.61 -11.99 0.52
C GLU A 187 -46.00 -12.23 -0.09
N PRO A 188 -46.46 -13.48 -0.21
CA PRO A 188 -47.85 -13.76 -0.51
C PRO A 188 -48.66 -13.94 0.78
N SER A 189 -49.74 -13.16 0.84
CA SER A 189 -51.03 -13.41 1.53
C SER A 189 -51.07 -13.42 3.05
#